data_AF-A0A8S2RPP9-F1
#
_entry.id   AF-A0A8S2RPP9-F1
#
_cell.length_a   1.000
_cell.length_b   1.000
_cell.length_c   1.000
_cell.angle_alpha   90.00
_cell.angle_beta   90.00
_cell.angle_gamma   90.00
#
_symmetry.space_group_name_H-M   'P 1'
#
loop_
_entity.id
_entity.type
_entity.pdbx_description
1 polymer ?
#
loop_
_entity_poly.entity_id
_entity_poly.type
_entity_poly.pdbx_seq_one_letter_code
_entity_poly.pdbx_strand_id
1 'polypeptide(L)'
;DDCPFYRATVFSNYSPYHVSKPGEQWSLMCEVAESPEKPVDIDSIVAITEQGLRNAKLINDDTKILSRFHTRLEYGYPTPFFGRDQLCGPLFEEFEAHNIYSRGRFG
;
A
#
# COMPACT_ATOMS: atom_id res chain seq x y z
N ASP A 1 6.91 5.82 15.15
CA ASP A 1 6.50 7.14 14.63
C ASP A 1 7.51 7.79 13.67
N ASP A 2 8.60 7.12 13.29
CA ASP A 2 9.64 7.77 12.48
C ASP A 2 9.41 7.66 10.95
N CYS A 3 8.42 6.89 10.51
CA CYS A 3 8.05 6.75 9.10
C CYS A 3 6.54 6.53 8.93
N PRO A 4 5.94 6.92 7.79
CA PRO A 4 4.49 6.81 7.58
C PRO A 4 4.05 5.42 7.08
N PHE A 5 4.96 4.63 6.52
CA PHE A 5 4.65 3.35 5.88
C PHE A 5 4.70 2.19 6.87
N TYR A 6 3.77 1.25 6.72
CA TYR A 6 3.79 0.00 7.48
C TYR A 6 4.64 -1.09 6.79
N ARG A 7 4.97 -0.90 5.51
CA ARG A 7 5.80 -1.82 4.73
C ARG A 7 6.63 -1.07 3.70
N ALA A 8 7.88 -1.49 3.54
CA ALA A 8 8.76 -1.12 2.44
C ALA A 8 9.33 -2.38 1.79
N THR A 9 9.32 -2.42 0.46
CA THR A 9 9.81 -3.55 -0.34
C THR A 9 10.94 -3.06 -1.24
N VAL A 10 12.09 -3.75 -1.22
CA VAL A 10 13.15 -3.54 -2.21
C VAL A 10 12.73 -4.20 -3.53
N PHE A 11 11.90 -3.50 -4.30
CA PHE A 11 11.15 -4.08 -5.42
C PHE A 11 12.07 -4.53 -6.58
N SER A 12 13.23 -3.87 -6.73
CA SER A 12 14.28 -4.28 -7.66
C SER A 12 14.91 -5.64 -7.34
N ASN A 13 14.80 -6.14 -6.10
CA ASN A 13 15.29 -7.47 -5.76
C ASN A 13 14.40 -8.59 -6.31
N TYR A 14 13.16 -8.28 -6.70
CA TYR A 14 12.26 -9.28 -7.29
C TYR A 14 12.62 -9.57 -8.75
N SER A 15 13.16 -8.58 -9.47
CA SER A 15 13.60 -8.74 -10.86
C SER A 15 14.52 -7.58 -11.26
N PRO A 16 15.62 -7.85 -11.99
CA PRO A 16 16.46 -6.77 -12.54
C PRO A 16 15.66 -5.86 -13.47
N TYR A 17 14.61 -6.37 -14.14
CA TYR A 17 13.79 -5.59 -15.08
C TYR A 17 12.84 -4.60 -14.43
N HIS A 18 12.79 -4.51 -13.09
CA HIS A 18 12.01 -3.50 -12.37
C HIS A 18 12.72 -2.15 -12.25
N VAL A 19 13.93 -2.02 -12.79
CA VAL A 19 14.67 -0.76 -12.92
C VAL A 19 15.29 -0.65 -14.31
N SER A 20 15.54 0.56 -14.79
CA SER A 20 16.02 0.79 -16.16
C SER A 20 17.51 0.45 -16.33
N LYS A 21 18.33 0.56 -15.28
CA LYS A 21 19.76 0.23 -15.28
C LYS A 21 20.10 -0.70 -14.10
N PRO A 22 19.90 -2.02 -14.25
CA PRO A 22 20.18 -2.98 -13.17
C PRO A 22 21.63 -2.93 -12.73
N GLY A 23 21.88 -2.95 -11.41
CA GLY A 23 23.23 -2.83 -10.82
C GLY A 23 23.71 -1.39 -10.59
N GLU A 24 23.18 -0.42 -11.34
CA GLU A 24 23.38 1.02 -11.10
C GLU A 24 22.21 1.66 -10.36
N GLN A 25 21.02 1.06 -10.46
CA GLN A 25 19.77 1.53 -9.89
C GLN A 25 19.10 0.45 -9.06
N TRP A 26 18.26 0.89 -8.13
CA TRP A 26 17.41 0.05 -7.28
C TRP A 26 16.13 0.81 -6.94
N SER A 27 15.14 0.13 -6.37
CA SER A 27 13.84 0.75 -6.06
C SER A 27 13.26 0.32 -4.72
N LEU A 28 12.52 1.23 -4.10
CA LEU A 28 11.71 0.99 -2.91
C LEU A 28 10.24 1.24 -3.25
N MET A 29 9.39 0.29 -2.89
CA MET A 29 7.94 0.42 -2.92
C MET A 29 7.43 0.44 -1.48
N CYS A 30 6.82 1.55 -1.08
CA CYS A 30 6.31 1.75 0.28
C CYS A 30 4.78 1.74 0.28
N GLU A 31 4.19 1.27 1.38
CA GLU A 31 2.74 1.24 1.56
C GLU A 31 2.34 1.98 2.84
N VAL A 32 1.42 2.93 2.71
CA VAL A 32 0.86 3.74 3.80
C VAL A 32 -0.65 3.46 3.86
N ALA A 33 -1.15 3.10 5.05
CA ALA A 33 -2.57 2.92 5.28
C ALA A 33 -3.25 4.27 5.60
N GLU A 34 -4.48 4.43 5.12
CA GLU A 34 -5.33 5.60 5.33
C GLU A 34 -6.74 5.13 5.75
N SER A 35 -7.32 5.79 6.73
CA SER A 35 -8.73 5.65 7.13
C SER A 35 -9.20 6.94 7.81
N PRO A 36 -10.50 7.11 8.11
CA PRO A 36 -10.97 8.24 8.93
C PRO A 36 -10.25 8.35 10.28
N GLU A 37 -9.85 7.23 10.88
CA GLU A 37 -9.12 7.13 12.15
C GLU A 37 -7.61 7.35 12.00
N LYS A 38 -7.09 7.21 10.77
CA LYS A 38 -5.70 7.49 10.42
C LYS A 38 -5.65 8.30 9.13
N PRO A 39 -5.98 9.60 9.18
CA PRO A 39 -5.94 10.46 8.01
C PRO A 39 -4.51 10.61 7.49
N VAL A 40 -4.39 10.86 6.18
CA VAL A 40 -3.12 11.05 5.50
C VAL A 40 -3.19 12.33 4.68
N ASP A 41 -2.19 13.20 4.81
CA ASP A 41 -2.00 14.33 3.92
C ASP A 41 -1.44 13.83 2.58
N ILE A 42 -2.32 13.67 1.60
CA ILE A 42 -2.00 13.11 0.27
C ILE A 42 -1.03 14.01 -0.50
N ASP A 43 -1.11 15.32 -0.33
CA ASP A 43 -0.25 16.26 -1.07
C ASP A 43 1.20 16.16 -0.57
N SER A 44 1.40 15.86 0.72
CA SER A 44 2.72 15.76 1.33
C SER A 44 3.26 14.32 1.47
N ILE A 45 2.44 13.28 1.22
CA ILE A 45 2.78 11.91 1.62
C ILE A 45 4.06 11.36 0.99
N VAL A 46 4.37 11.76 -0.25
CA VAL A 46 5.61 11.34 -0.92
C VAL A 46 6.83 11.90 -0.21
N ALA A 47 6.82 13.19 0.14
CA ALA A 47 7.91 13.83 0.87
C ALA A 47 8.06 13.26 2.29
N ILE A 48 6.95 13.02 2.99
CA ILE A 48 6.95 12.40 4.32
C ILE A 48 7.48 10.97 4.24
N THR A 49 7.16 10.22 3.18
CA THR A 49 7.68 8.86 2.95
C THR A 49 9.18 8.87 2.70
N GLU A 50 9.69 9.81 1.89
CA GLU A 50 11.15 9.96 1.68
C GLU A 50 11.89 10.28 2.99
N GLN A 51 11.35 11.17 3.81
CA GLN A 51 11.91 11.44 5.13
C GLN A 51 11.85 10.20 6.03
N GLY A 52 10.74 9.46 5.99
CA GLY A 52 10.61 8.19 6.71
C GLY A 52 11.63 7.13 6.29
N LEU A 53 11.94 7.05 4.99
CA LEU A 53 12.98 6.16 4.47
C LEU A 53 14.37 6.53 5.00
N ARG A 54 14.67 7.83 5.17
CA ARG A 54 15.91 8.31 5.80
C ARG A 54 15.96 7.96 7.27
N ASN A 55 14.88 8.24 7.99
CA ASN A 55 14.78 7.94 9.41
C ASN A 55 14.94 6.44 9.68
N ALA A 56 14.37 5.59 8.81
CA ALA A 56 14.51 4.14 8.85
C ALA A 56 15.86 3.61 8.32
N LYS A 57 16.77 4.49 7.88
CA LYS A 57 18.08 4.15 7.30
C LYS A 57 18.01 3.24 6.07
N LEU A 58 16.91 3.32 5.31
CA LEU A 58 16.76 2.63 4.03
C LEU A 58 17.40 3.42 2.90
N ILE A 59 17.49 4.75 3.03
CA ILE A 59 18.25 5.64 2.15
C ILE A 59 19.05 6.64 3.01
N ASN A 60 20.09 7.22 2.43
CA ASN A 60 20.94 8.23 3.06
C ASN A 60 20.72 9.60 2.41
N ASP A 61 21.12 10.70 3.05
CA ASP A 61 20.89 12.07 2.58
C ASP A 61 21.47 12.36 1.18
N ASP A 62 22.54 11.68 0.80
CA ASP A 62 23.20 11.74 -0.50
C ASP A 62 22.55 10.86 -1.59
N THR A 63 21.53 10.07 -1.22
CA THR A 63 20.80 9.20 -2.15
C THR A 63 20.06 10.04 -3.19
N LYS A 64 20.46 9.89 -4.45
CA LYS A 64 19.84 10.55 -5.60
C LYS A 64 18.54 9.85 -6.01
N ILE A 65 17.42 10.51 -5.78
CA ILE A 65 16.09 10.02 -6.17
C ILE A 65 15.83 10.35 -7.64
N LEU A 66 15.80 9.32 -8.49
CA LEU A 66 15.65 9.47 -9.95
C LEU A 66 14.19 9.46 -10.41
N SER A 67 13.29 8.83 -9.66
CA SER A 67 11.88 8.69 -10.01
C SER A 67 11.02 8.63 -8.74
N ARG A 68 9.79 9.13 -8.86
CA ARG A 68 8.75 9.07 -7.83
C ARG A 68 7.48 8.54 -8.47
N PHE A 69 6.85 7.58 -7.81
CA PHE A 69 5.53 7.08 -8.20
C PHE A 69 4.64 7.08 -6.97
N HIS A 70 3.40 7.51 -7.15
CA HIS A 70 2.39 7.55 -6.10
C HIS A 70 1.03 7.19 -6.70
N THR A 71 0.31 6.31 -6.02
CA THR A 71 -1.07 5.98 -6.35
C THR A 71 -1.85 5.76 -5.06
N ARG A 72 -3.09 6.23 -5.02
CA ARG A 72 -4.02 6.03 -3.91
C ARG A 72 -5.09 5.04 -4.33
N LEU A 73 -5.26 3.98 -3.54
CA LEU A 73 -6.28 2.97 -3.75
C LEU A 73 -7.39 3.20 -2.73
N GLU A 74 -8.58 3.62 -3.16
CA GLU A 74 -9.74 3.84 -2.29
C GLU A 74 -10.08 2.56 -1.50
N TYR A 75 -10.16 1.43 -2.21
CA TYR A 75 -10.37 0.12 -1.62
C TYR A 75 -9.04 -0.61 -1.45
N GLY A 76 -8.35 -0.30 -0.35
CA GLY A 76 -7.06 -0.90 0.01
C GLY A 76 -7.21 -2.24 0.72
N TYR A 77 -7.83 -2.27 1.90
CA TYR A 77 -8.00 -3.48 2.73
C TYR A 77 -9.46 -3.70 3.17
N PRO A 78 -10.03 -4.90 2.99
CA PRO A 78 -11.28 -5.29 3.62
C PRO A 78 -11.02 -5.58 5.10
N THR A 79 -11.20 -4.57 5.95
CA THR A 79 -10.92 -4.70 7.38
C THR A 79 -11.72 -5.85 8.01
N PRO A 80 -11.09 -6.77 8.76
CA PRO A 80 -11.80 -7.82 9.49
C PRO A 80 -12.43 -7.25 10.76
N PHE A 81 -13.41 -6.35 10.60
CA PHE A 81 -14.05 -5.65 11.71
C PHE A 81 -14.94 -6.59 12.53
N PHE A 82 -15.16 -6.25 13.79
CA PHE A 82 -16.08 -6.99 14.66
C PHE A 82 -17.50 -6.93 14.09
N GLY A 83 -18.13 -8.08 13.86
CA GLY A 83 -19.45 -8.15 13.22
C GLY A 83 -19.42 -8.41 11.72
N ARG A 84 -18.24 -8.49 11.08
CA ARG A 84 -18.12 -8.71 9.63
C ARG A 84 -18.89 -9.93 9.15
N ASP A 85 -18.71 -11.08 9.80
CA ASP A 85 -19.32 -12.34 9.32
C ASP A 85 -20.82 -12.35 9.52
N GLN A 86 -21.30 -11.73 10.60
CA GLN A 86 -22.72 -11.55 10.88
C GLN A 86 -23.39 -10.64 9.83
N LEU A 87 -22.66 -9.65 9.29
CA LEU A 87 -23.14 -8.78 8.22
C LEU A 87 -23.07 -9.47 6.85
N CYS A 88 -21.92 -10.05 6.50
CA CYS A 88 -21.64 -10.54 5.15
C CYS A 88 -22.33 -11.87 4.85
N GLY A 89 -22.42 -12.79 5.82
CA GLY A 89 -23.00 -14.12 5.62
C GLY A 89 -24.41 -14.09 5.00
N PRO A 90 -25.38 -13.39 5.63
CA PRO A 90 -26.74 -13.30 5.10
C PRO A 90 -26.82 -12.61 3.72
N LEU A 91 -25.95 -11.63 3.46
CA LEU A 91 -25.89 -10.97 2.14
C LEU A 91 -25.43 -11.92 1.04
N PHE A 92 -24.41 -12.75 1.33
CA PHE A 92 -23.93 -13.74 0.37
C PHE A 92 -24.97 -14.81 0.09
N GLU A 93 -25.68 -15.30 1.12
CA GLU A 93 -26.79 -16.26 0.94
C GLU A 93 -27.89 -15.69 0.04
N GLU A 94 -28.29 -14.44 0.25
CA GLU A 94 -29.31 -13.75 -0.56
C GLU A 94 -28.87 -13.57 -2.01
N PHE A 95 -27.61 -13.16 -2.24
CA PHE A 95 -27.06 -13.02 -3.58
C PHE A 95 -26.99 -14.35 -4.31
N GLU A 96 -26.56 -15.41 -3.62
CA GLU A 96 -26.43 -16.74 -4.21
C GLU A 96 -27.80 -17.36 -4.55
N ALA A 97 -28.83 -17.08 -3.76
CA ALA A 97 -30.22 -17.46 -4.09
C ALA A 97 -30.69 -16.86 -5.43
N HIS A 98 -30.09 -15.75 -5.86
CA HIS A 98 -30.34 -15.07 -7.12
C HIS A 98 -29.28 -15.38 -8.20
N ASN A 99 -28.44 -16.40 -8.01
CA ASN A 99 -27.30 -16.76 -8.88
C ASN A 99 -26.26 -15.63 -9.04
N ILE A 100 -26.14 -14.77 -8.03
CA ILE A 100 -25.10 -13.73 -7.96
C ILE A 100 -23.99 -14.20 -7.01
N TYR A 101 -22.81 -14.46 -7.56
CA TYR A 101 -21.65 -14.94 -6.80
C TYR A 101 -20.68 -13.79 -6.52
N SER A 102 -20.98 -13.01 -5.48
CA SER A 102 -20.11 -11.94 -5.02
C SER A 102 -18.86 -12.53 -4.36
N ARG A 103 -17.69 -12.32 -4.98
CA ARG A 103 -16.40 -12.94 -4.64
C ARG A 103 -15.25 -11.99 -4.95
N GLY A 104 -14.11 -12.20 -4.28
CA GLY A 104 -12.89 -11.43 -4.50
C GLY A 104 -12.45 -10.71 -3.24
N ARG A 105 -11.55 -9.73 -3.37
CA ARG A 105 -11.03 -8.99 -2.20
C ARG A 105 -12.11 -8.12 -1.54
N PHE A 106 -12.99 -7.53 -2.33
CA PHE A 106 -14.08 -6.64 -1.90
C PHE A 106 -15.46 -7.09 -2.40
N GLY A 107 -15.52 -8.24 -3.05
CA GLY A 107 -16.77 -8.87 -3.45
C GLY A 107 -17.35 -9.68 -2.32
#